data_AF-A0A6M1YBZ0-F1
#
_entry.id   AF-A0A6M1YBZ0-F1
#
_cell.length_a   1.000
_cell.length_b   1.000
_cell.length_c   1.000
_cell.angle_alpha   90.00
_cell.angle_beta   90.00
_cell.angle_gamma   90.00
#
_symmetry.space_group_name_H-M   'P 1'
#
loop_
_entity.id
_entity.type
_entity.pdbx_description
1 polymer ?
#
loop_
_entity_poly.entity_id
_entity_poly.type
_entity_poly.pdbx_seq_one_letter_code
_entity_poly.pdbx_strand_id
1 'polypeptide(L)'
;MKINKEILSLPPYISTAWENIVSLFTQANNLIVILKNGSKIAIPNLDSDILETIFSTHIKVLEKRIEPKTSISFGLPSLNNNMGLGSDNLENFAGAMQHNPEQKNAPNIPNEILNKIANITKLFSEEANIDIPEPEPDCNCMHCQIAKAMQIAKGINPENLDAVVADEDLKFRLWDIHEEGKELYSVTNPLDQNEHYSVFLGKPLGCTCGKKSCEHIKAVLNS
;
A
#
# COMPACT_ATOMS: atom_id res chain seq x y z
N MET A 1 7.99 -16.27 32.24
CA MET A 1 8.21 -15.54 30.98
C MET A 1 9.45 -16.10 30.30
N LYS A 2 9.41 -16.41 29.00
CA LYS A 2 10.56 -16.91 28.22
C LYS A 2 10.56 -16.27 26.83
N ILE A 3 11.63 -15.56 26.50
CA ILE A 3 11.85 -14.93 25.18
C ILE A 3 13.21 -15.42 24.70
N ASN A 4 13.25 -16.26 23.67
CA ASN A 4 14.49 -16.79 23.10
C ASN A 4 14.35 -16.94 21.58
N LYS A 5 15.32 -17.54 20.89
CA LYS A 5 15.30 -17.64 19.41
C LYS A 5 14.23 -18.59 18.84
N GLU A 6 13.57 -19.37 19.68
CA GLU A 6 12.64 -20.42 19.25
C GLU A 6 11.19 -20.04 19.59
N ILE A 7 10.98 -19.52 20.80
CA ILE A 7 9.65 -19.25 21.36
C ILE A 7 9.53 -17.84 21.96
N LEU A 8 8.33 -17.30 21.84
CA LEU A 8 7.82 -16.16 22.57
C LEU A 8 6.77 -16.66 23.58
N SER A 9 7.08 -16.59 24.87
CA SER A 9 6.21 -17.02 25.96
C SER A 9 6.05 -15.92 27.00
N LEU A 10 4.88 -15.30 26.99
CA LEU A 10 4.42 -14.26 27.91
C LEU A 10 3.10 -14.73 28.57
N PRO A 11 3.14 -15.61 29.59
CA PRO A 11 1.93 -16.01 30.31
C PRO A 11 1.29 -14.82 31.05
N PRO A 12 -0.06 -14.77 31.17
CA PRO A 12 -1.03 -15.75 30.67
C PRO A 12 -1.41 -15.57 29.18
N TYR A 13 -0.83 -14.60 28.49
CA TYR A 13 -1.33 -14.11 27.20
C TYR A 13 -0.96 -14.98 26.00
N ILE A 14 0.31 -15.43 25.92
CA ILE A 14 0.79 -16.15 24.74
C ILE A 14 1.95 -17.08 25.07
N SER A 15 1.99 -18.23 24.40
CA SER A 15 3.15 -19.10 24.34
C SER A 15 3.20 -19.77 22.97
N THR A 16 4.01 -19.23 22.07
CA THR A 16 4.09 -19.70 20.68
C THR A 16 5.51 -19.65 20.15
N ALA A 17 5.79 -20.45 19.12
CA ALA A 17 7.01 -20.32 18.33
C ALA A 17 6.96 -19.05 17.43
N TRP A 18 8.11 -18.44 17.17
CA TRP A 18 8.20 -17.25 16.30
C TRP A 18 7.78 -17.50 14.86
N GLU A 19 7.75 -18.76 14.42
CA GLU A 19 7.23 -19.16 13.10
C GLU A 19 5.72 -18.98 12.96
N ASN A 20 4.99 -18.92 14.06
CA ASN A 20 3.54 -18.74 14.05
C ASN A 20 3.14 -17.27 14.17
N ILE A 21 4.09 -16.38 14.38
CA ILE A 21 3.87 -14.93 14.48
C ILE A 21 4.03 -14.32 13.08
N VAL A 22 3.02 -13.56 12.65
CA VAL A 22 2.99 -12.84 11.37
C VAL A 22 3.53 -11.42 11.57
N SER A 23 3.04 -10.73 12.60
CA SER A 23 3.47 -9.36 12.90
C SER A 23 3.36 -9.03 14.39
N LEU A 24 4.16 -8.04 14.79
CA LEU A 24 4.26 -7.50 16.15
C LEU A 24 4.29 -5.98 16.04
N PHE A 25 3.44 -5.30 16.81
CA PHE A 25 3.44 -3.83 16.88
C PHE A 25 2.86 -3.37 18.21
N THR A 26 3.13 -2.12 18.58
CA THR A 26 2.59 -1.50 19.79
C THR A 26 1.42 -0.59 19.43
N GLN A 27 0.33 -0.68 20.20
CA GLN A 27 -0.85 0.17 20.04
C GLN A 27 -1.40 0.53 21.42
N ALA A 28 -1.52 1.82 21.73
CA ALA A 28 -2.10 2.31 22.98
C ALA A 28 -1.57 1.60 24.25
N ASN A 29 -0.25 1.50 24.37
CA ASN A 29 0.47 0.83 25.49
C ASN A 29 0.28 -0.70 25.58
N ASN A 30 -0.26 -1.33 24.54
CA ASN A 30 -0.38 -2.78 24.40
C ASN A 30 0.55 -3.29 23.30
N LEU A 31 1.17 -4.45 23.53
CA LEU A 31 1.80 -5.22 22.46
C LEU A 31 0.73 -6.04 21.75
N ILE A 32 0.61 -5.84 20.45
CA ILE A 32 -0.28 -6.59 19.58
C ILE A 32 0.52 -7.65 18.84
N VAL A 33 0.09 -8.90 18.95
CA VAL A 33 0.67 -10.06 18.27
C VAL A 33 -0.38 -10.63 17.31
N ILE A 34 -0.07 -10.67 16.03
CA ILE A 34 -0.89 -11.33 15.02
C ILE A 34 -0.28 -12.68 14.67
N LEU A 35 -1.07 -13.73 14.79
CA LEU A 35 -0.66 -15.11 14.50
C LEU A 35 -1.10 -15.55 13.10
N LYS A 36 -0.44 -16.58 12.55
CA LYS A 36 -0.76 -17.17 11.24
C LYS A 36 -2.18 -17.71 11.13
N ASN A 37 -2.78 -18.09 12.26
CA ASN A 37 -4.18 -18.53 12.33
C ASN A 37 -5.18 -17.35 12.34
N GLY A 38 -4.71 -16.11 12.17
CA GLY A 38 -5.53 -14.89 12.21
C GLY A 38 -5.86 -14.39 13.63
N SER A 39 -5.38 -15.05 14.68
CA SER A 39 -5.62 -14.60 16.05
C SER A 39 -4.83 -13.33 16.36
N LYS A 40 -5.52 -12.34 16.92
CA LYS A 40 -4.93 -11.09 17.43
C LYS A 40 -4.89 -11.14 18.95
N ILE A 41 -3.69 -11.09 19.54
CA ILE A 41 -3.48 -11.12 20.98
C ILE A 41 -2.96 -9.75 21.42
N ALA A 42 -3.65 -9.11 22.36
CA ALA A 42 -3.23 -7.85 22.96
C ALA A 42 -2.67 -8.11 24.36
N ILE A 43 -1.43 -7.68 24.59
CA ILE A 43 -0.72 -7.85 25.86
C ILE A 43 -0.53 -6.46 26.48
N PRO A 44 -1.25 -6.14 27.56
CA PRO A 44 -1.21 -4.81 28.15
C PRO A 44 0.00 -4.60 29.04
N ASN A 45 0.45 -3.34 29.13
CA ASN A 45 1.37 -2.84 30.15
C ASN A 45 2.68 -3.64 30.26
N LEU A 46 3.29 -3.93 29.11
CA LEU A 46 4.64 -4.49 29.08
C LEU A 46 5.67 -3.41 29.39
N ASP A 47 6.67 -3.77 30.19
CA ASP A 47 7.83 -2.92 30.48
C ASP A 47 8.63 -2.64 29.20
N SER A 48 9.25 -1.46 29.11
CA SER A 48 10.05 -1.05 27.95
C SER A 48 11.19 -2.02 27.66
N ASP A 49 11.83 -2.51 28.72
CA ASP A 49 12.97 -3.43 28.62
C ASP A 49 12.54 -4.79 28.02
N ILE A 50 11.31 -5.21 28.34
CA ILE A 50 10.74 -6.45 27.82
C ILE A 50 10.35 -6.26 26.36
N LEU A 51 9.77 -5.11 25.99
CA LEU A 51 9.44 -4.80 24.60
C LEU A 51 10.70 -4.80 23.72
N GLU A 52 11.77 -4.13 24.17
CA GLU A 52 13.04 -4.11 23.44
C GLU A 52 13.62 -5.51 23.27
N THR A 53 13.51 -6.36 24.30
CA THR A 53 13.93 -7.76 24.24
C THR A 53 13.11 -8.56 23.21
N ILE A 54 11.79 -8.34 23.14
CA ILE A 54 10.90 -8.99 22.18
C ILE A 54 11.26 -8.58 20.76
N PHE A 55 11.37 -7.29 20.48
CA PHE A 55 11.67 -6.78 19.14
C PHE A 55 13.08 -7.17 18.68
N SER A 56 14.08 -7.03 19.54
CA SER A 56 15.46 -7.43 19.22
C SER A 56 15.59 -8.94 18.96
N THR A 57 14.83 -9.77 19.69
CA THR A 57 14.79 -11.21 19.44
C THR A 57 14.07 -11.54 18.14
N HIS A 58 12.96 -10.86 17.84
CA HIS A 58 12.23 -11.03 16.58
C HIS A 58 13.11 -10.69 15.37
N ILE A 59 13.87 -9.59 15.42
CA ILE A 59 14.82 -9.21 14.36
C ILE A 59 15.85 -10.31 14.13
N LYS A 60 16.49 -10.81 15.20
CA LYS A 60 17.48 -11.90 15.11
C LYS A 60 16.90 -13.18 14.51
N VAL A 61 15.62 -13.48 14.76
CA VAL A 61 14.93 -14.64 14.18
C VAL A 61 14.66 -14.42 12.69
N LEU A 62 14.29 -13.21 12.28
CA LEU A 62 14.13 -12.86 10.87
C LEU A 62 15.47 -12.92 10.11
N GLU A 63 16.54 -12.38 10.67
CA GLU A 63 17.89 -12.43 10.09
C GLU A 63 18.35 -13.88 9.86
N LYS A 64 18.12 -14.77 10.83
CA LYS A 64 18.44 -16.20 10.68
C LYS A 64 17.63 -16.90 9.59
N ARG A 65 16.40 -16.45 9.30
CA ARG A 65 15.60 -16.97 8.17
C ARG A 65 16.12 -16.48 6.81
N ILE A 66 16.89 -15.40 6.80
CA ILE A 66 17.46 -14.79 5.59
C ILE A 66 18.81 -15.44 5.22
N GLU A 67 19.31 -16.45 5.97
CA GLU A 67 20.46 -17.23 5.48
C GLU A 67 20.12 -17.91 4.15
N PRO A 68 20.73 -17.48 3.04
CA PRO A 68 20.33 -17.95 1.73
C PRO A 68 21.12 -19.21 1.38
N LYS A 69 20.41 -20.25 0.91
CA LYS A 69 21.02 -21.37 0.15
C LYS A 69 21.56 -20.95 -1.22
N THR A 70 21.66 -19.66 -1.50
CA THR A 70 22.25 -19.11 -2.73
C THR A 70 22.93 -17.80 -2.38
N SER A 71 24.27 -17.81 -2.39
CA SER A 71 25.09 -16.61 -2.37
C SER A 71 24.72 -15.72 -3.57
N ILE A 72 23.85 -14.75 -3.36
CA ILE A 72 23.71 -13.61 -4.26
C ILE A 72 24.81 -12.64 -3.85
N SER A 73 25.96 -12.75 -4.52
CA SER A 73 27.01 -11.75 -4.46
C SER A 73 26.50 -10.50 -5.20
N PHE A 74 25.88 -9.57 -4.48
CA PHE A 74 25.85 -8.19 -4.93
C PHE A 74 27.31 -7.72 -4.93
N GLY A 75 27.80 -7.24 -6.07
CA GLY A 75 29.13 -6.65 -6.21
C GLY A 75 29.27 -5.34 -5.44
N LEU A 76 29.10 -5.39 -4.13
CA LEU A 76 29.59 -4.40 -3.18
C LEU A 76 31.05 -4.79 -2.88
N PRO A 77 32.01 -3.83 -2.92
CA PRO A 77 33.37 -4.13 -2.51
C PRO A 77 33.34 -4.65 -1.07
N SER A 78 33.95 -5.83 -0.90
CA SER A 78 34.03 -6.61 0.32
C SER A 78 34.11 -5.75 1.58
N LEU A 79 33.02 -5.67 2.35
CA LEU A 79 33.07 -5.22 3.75
C LEU A 79 33.72 -6.33 4.55
N ASN A 80 35.05 -6.28 4.54
CA ASN A 80 35.90 -7.12 5.35
C ASN A 80 35.51 -6.91 6.83
N ASN A 81 35.20 -8.04 7.48
CA ASN A 81 34.93 -8.21 8.90
C ASN A 81 35.68 -7.22 9.81
N ASN A 82 35.02 -6.13 10.18
CA ASN A 82 35.25 -5.42 11.43
C ASN A 82 34.04 -4.53 11.74
N MET A 83 32.93 -5.14 12.16
CA MET A 83 31.72 -4.42 12.56
C MET A 83 31.91 -3.80 13.95
N GLY A 84 32.71 -2.74 14.01
CA GLY A 84 32.55 -1.70 15.00
C GLY A 84 31.30 -0.89 14.64
N LEU A 85 30.35 -0.79 15.56
CA LEU A 85 29.21 0.13 15.47
C LEU A 85 29.73 1.57 15.58
N GLY A 86 30.16 2.16 14.46
CA GLY A 86 30.40 3.59 14.29
C GLY A 86 29.18 4.25 13.64
N SER A 87 28.91 5.51 14.03
CA SER A 87 27.82 6.36 13.53
C SER A 87 27.76 6.51 12.00
N ASP A 88 28.86 6.23 11.31
CA ASP A 88 29.05 6.48 9.89
C ASP A 88 28.21 5.53 8.99
N ASN A 89 27.76 4.39 9.50
CA ASN A 89 26.92 3.45 8.75
C ASN A 89 25.45 3.90 8.66
N LEU A 90 24.97 4.69 9.62
CA LEU A 90 23.60 5.21 9.59
C LEU A 90 23.47 6.36 8.59
N GLU A 91 24.52 7.18 8.45
CA GLU A 91 24.59 8.27 7.46
C GLU A 91 24.64 7.72 6.03
N ASN A 92 25.32 6.60 5.78
CA ASN A 92 25.30 5.93 4.47
C ASN A 92 23.92 5.35 4.11
N PHE A 93 23.16 4.85 5.08
CA PHE A 93 21.79 4.40 4.86
C PHE A 93 20.83 5.58 4.63
N ALA A 94 20.99 6.67 5.38
CA ALA A 94 20.24 7.90 5.17
C ALA A 94 20.56 8.55 3.80
N GLY A 95 21.82 8.53 3.37
CA GLY A 95 22.25 8.97 2.05
C GLY A 95 21.68 8.13 0.91
N ALA A 96 21.52 6.81 1.10
CA ALA A 96 20.82 5.95 0.16
C ALA A 96 19.31 6.23 0.06
N MET A 97 18.74 6.89 1.07
CA MET A 97 17.37 7.39 1.10
C MET A 97 17.25 8.85 0.64
N GLN A 98 18.31 9.46 0.12
CA GLN A 98 18.28 10.79 -0.48
C GLN A 98 18.55 10.69 -1.98
N HIS A 99 17.92 11.58 -2.76
CA HIS A 99 18.24 11.72 -4.16
C HIS A 99 19.74 11.97 -4.34
N ASN A 100 20.40 11.17 -5.17
CA ASN A 100 21.80 11.35 -5.54
C ASN A 100 21.94 11.52 -7.07
N PRO A 101 22.24 12.74 -7.55
CA PRO A 101 22.40 13.02 -8.98
C PRO A 101 23.52 12.22 -9.64
N GLU A 102 24.58 11.87 -8.89
CA GLU A 102 25.70 11.08 -9.42
C GLU A 102 25.27 9.67 -9.84
N GLN A 103 24.16 9.19 -9.28
CA GLN A 103 23.56 7.90 -9.57
C GLN A 103 22.37 8.00 -10.54
N LYS A 104 22.24 9.11 -11.28
CA LYS A 104 21.15 9.35 -12.26
C LYS A 104 20.91 8.17 -13.21
N ASN A 105 21.97 7.47 -13.61
CA ASN A 105 21.92 6.35 -14.56
C ASN A 105 22.24 4.99 -13.90
N ALA A 106 22.00 4.85 -12.60
CA ALA A 106 22.22 3.59 -11.90
C ALA A 106 21.38 2.45 -12.51
N PRO A 107 21.83 1.19 -12.42
CA PRO A 107 21.07 0.05 -12.94
C PRO A 107 19.73 -0.11 -12.19
N ASN A 108 18.76 -0.72 -12.87
CA ASN A 108 17.45 -0.97 -12.28
C ASN A 108 17.54 -1.97 -11.13
N ILE A 109 16.89 -1.64 -10.01
CA ILE A 109 16.67 -2.54 -8.90
C ILE A 109 15.76 -3.69 -9.41
N PRO A 110 16.07 -4.95 -9.09
CA PRO A 110 15.23 -6.07 -9.45
C PRO A 110 13.76 -5.86 -9.03
N ASN A 111 12.83 -6.12 -9.95
CA ASN A 111 11.40 -5.93 -9.72
C ASN A 111 10.88 -6.67 -8.49
N GLU A 112 11.47 -7.83 -8.14
CA GLU A 112 11.12 -8.56 -6.91
C GLU A 112 11.31 -7.70 -5.65
N ILE A 113 12.39 -6.90 -5.61
CA ILE A 113 12.72 -6.02 -4.48
C ILE A 113 11.79 -4.81 -4.47
N LEU A 114 11.57 -4.18 -5.63
CA LEU A 114 10.64 -3.06 -5.77
C LEU A 114 9.21 -3.46 -5.35
N ASN A 115 8.77 -4.66 -5.74
CA ASN A 115 7.47 -5.20 -5.35
C ASN A 115 7.35 -5.43 -3.84
N LYS A 116 8.42 -5.89 -3.18
CA LYS A 116 8.42 -6.04 -1.71
C LYS A 116 8.29 -4.68 -1.02
N ILE A 117 9.05 -3.68 -1.50
CA ILE A 117 8.98 -2.31 -0.98
C ILE A 117 7.58 -1.71 -1.19
N ALA A 118 7.01 -1.89 -2.38
CA ALA A 118 5.65 -1.46 -2.71
C ALA A 118 4.60 -2.08 -1.78
N ASN A 119 4.66 -3.40 -1.57
CA ASN A 119 3.71 -4.11 -0.71
C ASN A 119 3.81 -3.67 0.76
N ILE A 120 5.02 -3.47 1.25
CA ILE A 120 5.25 -2.94 2.60
C ILE A 120 4.67 -1.53 2.69
N THR A 121 4.99 -0.66 1.74
CA THR A 121 4.52 0.73 1.72
C THR A 121 3.00 0.81 1.70
N LYS A 122 2.32 -0.04 0.91
CA LYS A 122 0.86 -0.10 0.86
C LYS A 122 0.24 -0.44 2.22
N LEU A 123 0.83 -1.38 2.96
CA LEU A 123 0.34 -1.74 4.30
C LEU A 123 0.47 -0.58 5.29
N PHE A 124 1.52 0.23 5.18
CA PHE A 124 1.77 1.35 6.10
C PHE A 124 1.09 2.66 5.68
N SER A 125 0.86 2.89 4.38
CA SER A 125 0.25 4.12 3.88
C SER A 125 -1.23 4.23 4.22
N GLU A 126 -1.95 3.10 4.30
CA GLU A 126 -3.36 3.06 4.73
C GLU A 126 -3.53 3.42 6.22
N GLU A 127 -2.52 3.15 7.05
CA GLU A 127 -2.59 3.37 8.51
C GLU A 127 -1.95 4.68 8.98
N ALA A 128 -0.89 5.16 8.30
CA ALA A 128 -0.01 6.20 8.85
C ALA A 128 0.06 7.50 8.03
N ASN A 129 -0.72 7.66 6.95
CA ASN A 129 -0.73 8.89 6.13
C ASN A 129 0.69 9.36 5.78
N ILE A 130 1.52 8.42 5.32
CA ILE A 130 2.93 8.68 5.04
C ILE A 130 3.06 9.52 3.78
N ASP A 131 3.74 10.65 3.89
CA ASP A 131 4.16 11.45 2.73
C ASP A 131 5.18 10.66 1.91
N ILE A 132 4.79 10.30 0.69
CA ILE A 132 5.65 9.57 -0.23
C ILE A 132 6.50 10.60 -0.98
N PRO A 133 7.84 10.45 -1.01
CA PRO A 133 8.71 11.39 -1.70
C PRO A 133 8.44 11.41 -3.21
N GLU A 134 8.62 12.57 -3.83
CA GLU A 134 8.53 12.73 -5.28
C GLU A 134 9.84 12.35 -5.95
N PRO A 135 9.84 11.41 -6.91
CA PRO A 135 11.02 11.09 -7.68
C PRO A 135 11.30 12.16 -8.75
N GLU A 136 12.57 12.45 -9.00
CA GLU A 136 12.92 13.26 -10.16
C GLU A 136 12.65 12.51 -11.48
N PRO A 137 12.08 13.18 -12.50
CA PRO A 137 11.65 12.53 -13.74
C PRO A 137 12.82 11.85 -14.48
N ASP A 138 13.95 12.54 -14.57
CA ASP A 138 15.12 12.07 -15.31
C ASP A 138 16.11 11.26 -14.45
N CYS A 139 15.78 10.93 -13.19
CA CYS A 139 16.70 10.23 -12.30
C CYS A 139 16.32 8.76 -12.09
N ASN A 140 17.33 7.90 -12.13
CA ASN A 140 17.27 6.48 -11.81
C ASN A 140 18.13 6.10 -10.60
N CYS A 141 18.46 7.04 -9.71
CA CYS A 141 19.13 6.67 -8.46
C CYS A 141 18.24 5.77 -7.60
N MET A 142 18.84 5.06 -6.64
CA MET A 142 18.12 4.12 -5.77
C MET A 142 16.92 4.77 -5.07
N HIS A 143 17.08 6.00 -4.58
CA HIS A 143 15.99 6.77 -3.99
C HIS A 143 14.84 6.98 -4.97
N CYS A 144 15.12 7.47 -6.19
CA CYS A 144 14.09 7.73 -7.19
C CYS A 144 13.40 6.45 -7.67
N GLN A 145 14.13 5.33 -7.80
CA GLN A 145 13.54 4.03 -8.14
C GLN A 145 12.59 3.52 -7.05
N ILE A 146 12.95 3.71 -5.78
CA ILE A 146 12.11 3.36 -4.63
C ILE A 146 10.88 4.27 -4.56
N ALA A 147 11.06 5.59 -4.68
CA ALA A 147 9.97 6.56 -4.69
C ALA A 147 8.96 6.29 -5.82
N LYS A 148 9.43 5.97 -7.04
CA LYS A 148 8.58 5.53 -8.16
C LYS A 148 7.76 4.28 -7.78
N ALA A 149 8.40 3.26 -7.21
CA ALA A 149 7.70 2.04 -6.78
C ALA A 149 6.66 2.29 -5.67
N MET A 150 6.96 3.18 -4.73
CA MET A 150 6.04 3.58 -3.65
C MET A 150 4.82 4.35 -4.19
N GLN A 151 5.02 5.26 -5.15
CA GLN A 151 3.94 5.99 -5.81
C GLN A 151 3.01 5.03 -6.58
N ILE A 152 3.58 4.11 -7.38
CA ILE A 152 2.83 3.07 -8.09
C ILE A 152 2.00 2.23 -7.10
N ALA A 153 2.57 1.87 -5.95
CA ALA A 153 1.88 1.10 -4.90
C ALA A 153 0.68 1.83 -4.30
N LYS A 154 0.72 3.17 -4.21
CA LYS A 154 -0.39 4.03 -3.77
C LYS A 154 -1.44 4.25 -4.86
N GLY A 155 -1.23 3.70 -6.07
CA GLY A 155 -2.09 3.92 -7.23
C GLY A 155 -1.79 5.23 -7.98
N ILE A 156 -0.67 5.90 -7.66
CA ILE A 156 -0.17 7.03 -8.44
C ILE A 156 0.58 6.44 -9.62
N ASN A 157 -0.06 6.43 -10.79
CA ASN A 157 0.55 5.93 -12.01
C ASN A 157 1.44 7.03 -12.60
N PRO A 158 2.79 6.86 -12.66
CA PRO A 158 3.68 7.91 -13.13
C PRO A 158 3.48 8.29 -14.60
N GLU A 159 2.86 7.40 -15.40
CA GLU A 159 2.45 7.70 -16.78
C GLU A 159 1.24 8.65 -16.88
N ASN A 160 0.50 8.85 -15.77
CA ASN A 160 -0.64 9.76 -15.66
C ASN A 160 -0.33 11.03 -14.86
N LEU A 161 0.90 11.23 -14.39
CA LEU A 161 1.26 12.44 -13.61
C LEU A 161 1.24 13.72 -14.46
N ASP A 162 1.50 13.60 -15.76
CA ASP A 162 1.44 14.71 -16.72
C ASP A 162 0.04 14.90 -17.35
N ALA A 163 -0.93 14.05 -17.00
CA ALA A 163 -2.30 14.24 -17.43
C ALA A 163 -2.92 15.37 -16.59
N VAL A 164 -2.89 16.59 -17.13
CA VAL A 164 -3.70 17.70 -16.64
C VAL A 164 -5.16 17.24 -16.70
N VAL A 165 -5.70 16.81 -15.57
CA VAL A 165 -7.13 16.53 -15.44
C VAL A 165 -7.81 17.88 -15.56
N ALA A 166 -8.38 18.15 -16.74
CA ALA A 166 -9.13 19.37 -16.95
C ALA A 166 -10.38 19.34 -16.04
N ASP A 167 -10.83 20.49 -15.54
CA ASP A 167 -12.03 20.58 -14.69
C ASP A 167 -13.29 19.97 -15.36
N GLU A 168 -13.26 19.80 -16.69
CA GLU A 168 -14.28 19.09 -17.44
C GLU A 168 -14.28 17.56 -17.21
N ASP A 169 -13.14 16.94 -16.93
CA ASP A 169 -13.01 15.49 -16.63
C ASP A 169 -13.35 15.17 -15.17
N LEU A 170 -13.39 16.17 -14.29
CA LEU A 170 -13.92 16.06 -12.92
C LEU A 170 -15.46 16.14 -12.85
N LYS A 171 -16.14 16.31 -13.99
CA LYS A 171 -17.60 16.23 -14.05
C LYS A 171 -17.99 14.78 -14.30
N PHE A 172 -18.58 14.15 -13.29
CA PHE A 172 -19.31 12.89 -13.46
C PHE A 172 -20.29 13.06 -14.63
N ARG A 173 -20.07 12.38 -15.76
CA ARG A 173 -21.01 12.40 -16.89
C ARG A 173 -22.25 11.62 -16.47
N LEU A 174 -23.31 12.37 -16.14
CA LEU A 174 -24.52 11.89 -15.49
C LEU A 174 -25.51 11.26 -16.49
N TRP A 175 -25.08 10.27 -17.27
CA TRP A 175 -25.89 9.53 -18.28
C TRP A 175 -26.05 10.25 -19.63
N ASP A 176 -25.96 9.46 -20.72
CA ASP A 176 -26.30 9.90 -22.07
C ASP A 176 -27.81 9.71 -22.29
N ILE A 177 -28.51 10.80 -22.65
CA ILE A 177 -29.98 10.82 -22.75
C ILE A 177 -30.38 11.13 -24.20
N HIS A 178 -31.19 10.26 -24.79
CA HIS A 178 -31.74 10.42 -26.13
C HIS A 178 -33.26 10.32 -26.10
N GLU A 179 -33.96 11.31 -26.67
CA GLU A 179 -35.42 11.26 -26.83
C GLU A 179 -35.78 10.38 -28.04
N GLU A 180 -36.52 9.30 -27.80
CA GLU A 180 -36.92 8.32 -28.84
C GLU A 180 -38.37 8.50 -29.31
N GLY A 181 -39.13 9.40 -28.67
CA GLY A 181 -40.52 9.68 -29.04
C GLY A 181 -41.26 10.51 -27.99
N LYS A 182 -42.60 10.59 -28.12
CA LYS A 182 -43.45 11.36 -27.19
C LYS A 182 -43.27 10.89 -25.75
N GLU A 183 -42.56 11.68 -24.95
CA GLU A 183 -42.31 11.46 -23.53
C GLU A 183 -41.49 10.18 -23.21
N LEU A 184 -40.77 9.62 -24.20
CA LEU A 184 -39.93 8.43 -24.04
C LEU A 184 -38.46 8.78 -24.28
N TYR A 185 -37.62 8.44 -23.30
CA TYR A 185 -36.20 8.74 -23.27
C TYR A 185 -35.39 7.46 -23.05
N SER A 186 -34.31 7.31 -23.79
CA SER A 186 -33.29 6.29 -23.62
C SER A 186 -32.14 6.88 -22.82
N VAL A 187 -31.74 6.20 -21.74
CA VAL A 187 -30.72 6.62 -20.79
C VAL A 187 -29.64 5.55 -20.77
N THR A 188 -28.42 5.90 -21.21
CA THR A 188 -27.31 4.96 -21.35
C THR A 188 -26.13 5.39 -20.48
N ASN A 189 -25.44 4.43 -19.86
CA ASN A 189 -24.20 4.70 -19.15
C ASN A 189 -23.06 4.87 -20.17
N PRO A 190 -22.37 6.03 -20.23
CA PRO A 190 -21.24 6.21 -21.15
C PRO A 190 -20.05 5.28 -20.85
N LEU A 191 -19.99 4.72 -19.64
CA LEU A 191 -18.92 3.81 -19.20
C LEU A 191 -19.27 2.33 -19.36
N ASP A 192 -20.55 1.97 -19.51
CA ASP A 192 -21.01 0.59 -19.71
C ASP A 192 -22.16 0.54 -20.73
N GLN A 193 -21.85 0.05 -21.93
CA GLN A 193 -22.82 -0.08 -23.02
C GLN A 193 -23.92 -1.11 -22.74
N ASN A 194 -23.79 -1.93 -21.70
CA ASN A 194 -24.84 -2.88 -21.30
C ASN A 194 -25.89 -2.23 -20.38
N GLU A 195 -25.55 -1.14 -19.70
CA GLU A 195 -26.49 -0.38 -18.87
C GLU A 195 -27.29 0.61 -19.72
N HIS A 196 -28.48 0.17 -20.13
CA HIS A 196 -29.45 0.97 -20.86
C HIS A 196 -30.81 0.90 -20.16
N TYR A 197 -31.45 2.06 -20.01
CA TYR A 197 -32.76 2.17 -19.39
C TYR A 197 -33.67 3.06 -20.21
N SER A 198 -34.95 2.70 -20.30
CA SER A 198 -35.96 3.55 -20.90
C SER A 198 -36.77 4.23 -19.82
N VAL A 199 -36.92 5.55 -19.93
CA VAL A 199 -37.69 6.40 -19.02
C VAL A 199 -38.87 6.97 -19.79
N PHE A 200 -40.08 6.78 -19.25
CA PHE A 200 -41.30 7.34 -19.77
C PHE A 200 -41.83 8.40 -18.79
N LEU A 201 -41.92 9.64 -19.24
CA LEU A 201 -42.38 10.79 -18.43
C LEU A 201 -43.90 11.05 -18.51
N GLY A 202 -44.65 10.26 -19.27
CA GLY A 202 -46.10 10.36 -19.35
C GLY A 202 -46.83 9.85 -18.09
N LYS A 203 -48.14 9.62 -18.21
CA LYS A 203 -48.96 9.05 -17.12
C LYS A 203 -49.34 7.60 -17.43
N PRO A 204 -48.82 6.59 -16.72
CA PRO A 204 -47.99 6.68 -15.50
C PRO A 204 -46.49 6.86 -15.80
N LEU A 205 -45.80 7.62 -14.95
CA LEU A 205 -44.34 7.79 -15.01
C LEU A 205 -43.65 6.46 -14.68
N GLY A 206 -42.68 6.08 -15.49
CA GLY A 206 -42.03 4.77 -15.38
C GLY A 206 -40.60 4.75 -15.87
N CYS A 207 -39.80 3.84 -15.32
CA CYS A 207 -38.46 3.52 -15.79
C CYS A 207 -38.29 2.00 -15.82
N THR A 208 -37.58 1.47 -16.82
CA THR A 208 -37.32 0.03 -16.98
C THR A 208 -36.46 -0.55 -15.85
N CYS A 209 -35.79 0.28 -15.04
CA CYS A 209 -35.10 -0.16 -13.82
C CYS A 209 -36.05 -0.62 -12.69
N GLY A 210 -37.37 -0.42 -12.84
CA GLY A 210 -38.40 -0.89 -11.90
C GLY A 210 -38.65 0.00 -10.68
N LYS A 211 -37.91 1.11 -10.52
CA LYS A 211 -38.05 2.05 -9.38
C LYS A 211 -38.77 3.34 -9.81
N LYS A 212 -39.70 3.84 -8.98
CA LYS A 212 -40.50 5.05 -9.23
C LYS A 212 -39.76 6.39 -9.01
N SER A 213 -38.53 6.36 -8.49
CA SER A 213 -37.69 7.54 -8.22
C SER A 213 -36.21 7.21 -8.35
N CYS A 214 -35.82 6.61 -9.48
CA CYS A 214 -34.43 6.29 -9.77
C CYS A 214 -33.65 7.51 -10.27
N GLU A 215 -32.33 7.35 -10.32
CA GLU A 215 -31.42 8.33 -10.92
C GLU A 215 -31.71 8.57 -12.40
N HIS A 216 -32.13 7.56 -13.18
CA HIS A 216 -32.47 7.73 -14.60
C HIS A 216 -33.62 8.72 -14.83
N ILE A 217 -34.67 8.66 -14.00
CA ILE A 217 -35.78 9.62 -14.08
C ILE A 217 -35.28 11.03 -13.72
N LYS A 218 -34.45 11.14 -12.69
CA LYS A 218 -33.86 12.44 -12.30
C LYS A 218 -32.93 12.99 -13.38
N ALA A 219 -32.18 12.13 -14.06
CA ALA A 219 -31.28 12.50 -15.15
C ALA A 219 -32.08 13.09 -16.31
N VAL A 220 -33.15 12.42 -16.74
CA VAL A 220 -34.07 12.91 -17.80
C VAL A 220 -34.80 14.20 -17.40
N LEU A 221 -35.12 14.39 -16.12
CA LEU A 221 -35.74 15.64 -15.65
C LEU A 221 -34.76 16.82 -15.54
N ASN A 222 -33.45 16.54 -15.46
CA ASN A 222 -32.40 17.54 -15.31
C ASN A 222 -31.62 17.80 -16.62
N SER A 223 -31.93 17.07 -17.69
CA SER A 223 -31.30 17.19 -19.02
C SER A 223 -31.91 18.26 -19.89
#